data_AF-A0A7C3VWC0-F1
#
_entry.id   AF-A0A7C3VWC0-F1
#
_cell.length_a   1.000
_cell.length_b   1.000
_cell.length_c   1.000
_cell.angle_alpha   90.00
_cell.angle_beta   90.00
_cell.angle_gamma   90.00
#
_symmetry.space_group_name_H-M   'P 1'
#
loop_
_entity.id
_entity.type
_entity.pdbx_description
1 polymer ?
#
loop_
_entity_poly.entity_id
_entity_poly.type
_entity_poly.pdbx_seq_one_letter_code
_entity_poly.pdbx_strand_id
1 'polypeptide(L)' 'MIRKVVQKVVQKGYLSCKMEEEIRQMFEAGCNLEDIDALIDLQYAVMSGQVKRESISAKNRWLAS' A
#
# COMPACT_ATOMS: atom_id res chain seq x y z
N MET A 1 1.55 9.74 10.54
CA MET A 1 1.63 8.36 11.12
C MET A 1 1.79 7.33 10.00
N ILE A 2 1.07 7.52 8.90
CA ILE A 2 1.16 6.75 7.66
C ILE A 2 2.60 6.72 7.13
N ARG A 3 3.33 7.85 7.20
CA ARG A 3 4.74 7.93 6.80
C ARG A 3 5.63 6.83 7.40
N LYS A 4 5.42 6.47 8.67
CA LYS A 4 6.22 5.41 9.32
C LYS A 4 5.91 4.02 8.76
N VAL A 5 4.65 3.77 8.40
CA VAL A 5 4.21 2.50 7.80
C VAL A 5 4.73 2.42 6.36
N VAL A 6 4.58 3.50 5.59
CA VAL A 6 5.14 3.63 4.24
C VAL A 6 6.65 3.35 4.24
N GLN A 7 7.42 3.98 5.12
CA GLN A 7 8.86 3.78 5.17
C GLN A 7 9.22 2.31 5.44
N LYS A 8 8.48 1.62 6.31
CA LYS A 8 8.69 0.18 6.55
C LYS A 8 8.39 -0.65 5.30
N VAL A 9 7.33 -0.32 4.57
CA VAL A 9 6.97 -0.99 3.31
C VAL A 9 8.06 -0.79 2.26
N VAL A 10 8.52 0.45 2.09
CA VAL A 10 9.56 0.81 1.12
C VAL A 10 10.90 0.14 1.47
N GLN A 11 11.29 0.14 2.74
CA GLN A 11 12.50 -0.57 3.20
C GLN A 11 12.40 -2.08 3.01
N LYS A 12 11.20 -2.66 3.21
CA LYS A 12 10.96 -4.08 3.00
C LYS A 12 10.84 -4.45 1.51
N GLY A 13 10.55 -3.49 0.64
CA GLY A 13 10.28 -3.71 -0.78
C GLY A 13 8.98 -4.50 -1.04
N TYR A 14 8.07 -4.59 -0.06
CA TYR A 14 6.85 -5.39 -0.19
C TYR A 14 5.67 -4.74 0.55
N LEU A 15 4.57 -4.51 -0.17
CA LEU A 15 3.31 -4.00 0.35
C LEU A 15 2.29 -5.15 0.43
N SER A 16 1.99 -5.62 1.64
CA SER A 16 0.94 -6.63 1.85
C SER A 16 -0.46 -6.03 1.94
N CYS A 17 -1.50 -6.83 1.69
CA CYS A 17 -2.89 -6.37 1.83
C CYS A 17 -3.19 -5.85 3.25
N LYS A 18 -2.57 -6.47 4.27
CA LYS A 18 -2.71 -6.02 5.66
C LYS A 18 -2.13 -4.61 5.90
N MET A 19 -0.95 -4.33 5.34
CA MET A 19 -0.33 -3.01 5.50
C MET A 19 -1.08 -1.94 4.71
N GLU A 20 -1.61 -2.30 3.54
CA GLU A 20 -2.44 -1.42 2.75
C GLU A 20 -3.76 -1.07 3.46
N GLU A 21 -4.40 -2.05 4.09
CA GLU A 21 -5.59 -1.82 4.91
C GLU A 21 -5.28 -0.95 6.13
N GLU A 22 -4.15 -1.16 6.80
CA GLU A 22 -3.69 -0.31 7.90
C GLU A 22 -3.48 1.14 7.45
N ILE A 23 -2.83 1.34 6.29
CA ILE A 23 -2.65 2.66 5.67
C ILE A 23 -4.00 3.31 5.37
N ARG A 24 -4.96 2.55 4.84
CA ARG A 24 -6.31 3.04 4.53
C ARG A 24 -7.05 3.50 5.78
N GLN A 25 -7.05 2.71 6.85
CA GLN A 25 -7.70 3.06 8.11
C GLN A 25 -7.08 4.31 8.73
N MET A 26 -5.74 4.42 8.68
CA MET A 26 -5.05 5.63 9.12
C MET A 26 -5.42 6.86 8.29
N PHE A 27 -5.57 6.70 6.98
CA PHE A 27 -5.97 7.78 6.09
C PHE A 27 -7.39 8.27 6.40
N GLU A 28 -8.33 7.34 6.61
CA GLU A 28 -9.72 7.65 6.99
C GLU A 28 -9.82 8.29 8.39
N ALA A 29 -8.93 7.92 9.31
CA ALA A 29 -8.87 8.51 10.65
C ALA A 29 -8.31 9.95 10.67
N GLY A 30 -7.63 10.36 9.60
CA GLY A 30 -7.07 11.71 9.45
C GLY A 30 -5.67 11.68 8.85
N CYS A 31 -5.48 12.47 7.81
CA CYS A 31 -4.23 12.55 7.05
C CYS A 31 -3.74 14.00 7.00
N ASN A 32 -2.42 14.21 7.13
CA ASN A 32 -1.77 15.50 6.95
C ASN A 32 -0.96 15.51 5.64
N LEU A 33 -0.43 16.67 5.24
CA LEU A 33 0.32 16.81 3.99
C LEU A 33 1.53 15.86 3.91
N GLU A 34 2.28 15.69 5.01
CA GLU A 34 3.42 14.78 5.03
C GLU A 34 3.03 13.30 4.84
N ASP A 35 1.87 12.91 5.36
CA ASP A 35 1.35 11.56 5.16
C ASP A 35 0.86 11.39 3.71
N ILE A 36 0.36 12.44 3.05
CA ILE A 36 0.02 12.43 1.61
C ILE A 36 1.29 12.30 0.75
N ASP A 37 2.34 13.08 1.02
CA ASP A 37 3.63 12.97 0.31
C ASP A 37 4.20 11.54 0.42
N ALA A 38 4.15 10.96 1.63
CA ALA A 38 4.58 9.58 1.82
C ALA A 38 3.75 8.58 0.99
N LEU A 39 2.45 8.78 0.87
CA LEU A 39 1.61 7.93 0.02
C LEU A 39 1.97 8.06 -1.46
N ILE A 40 2.28 9.26 -1.93
CA ILE A 40 2.73 9.50 -3.32
C ILE A 40 4.06 8.76 -3.57
N ASP A 41 5.02 8.86 -2.66
CA ASP A 41 6.28 8.12 -2.72
C ASP A 41 6.05 6.60 -2.76
N LEU A 42 5.12 6.09 -1.94
CA LEU A 42 4.77 4.67 -1.94
C LEU A 42 4.22 4.23 -3.29
N GLN A 43 3.32 5.01 -3.89
CA GLN A 43 2.76 4.68 -5.19
C GLN A 43 3.84 4.69 -6.28
N TYR A 44 4.74 5.67 -6.26
CA TYR A 44 5.86 5.72 -7.19
C TYR A 44 6.79 4.50 -7.02
N ALA A 45 7.09 4.10 -5.78
CA ALA A 45 7.89 2.92 -5.49
C ALA A 45 7.23 1.63 -5.99
N VAL A 46 5.90 1.53 -5.91
CA VAL A 46 5.16 0.38 -6.46
C VAL A 46 5.19 0.40 -8.00
N MET A 47 4.93 1.55 -8.62
CA MET A 47 4.91 1.70 -10.08
C MET A 47 6.27 1.48 -10.73
N SER A 48 7.34 1.90 -10.09
CA SER A 48 8.72 1.66 -10.53
C SER A 48 9.20 0.23 -10.28
N GLY A 49 8.41 -0.60 -9.59
CA GLY A 49 8.76 -1.97 -9.23
C GLY A 49 9.73 -2.09 -8.05
N GLN A 50 10.09 -0.98 -7.39
CA GLN A 50 10.90 -0.97 -6.17
C GLN A 50 10.17 -1.66 -5.00
N VAL A 51 8.84 -1.55 -4.96
CA VAL A 51 7.99 -2.24 -3.99
C VAL A 51 7.06 -3.19 -4.71
N LYS A 52 7.14 -4.48 -4.38
CA LYS A 52 6.18 -5.46 -4.89
C LYS A 52 4.92 -5.41 -4.04
N ARG A 53 3.79 -5.09 -4.67
CA ARG A 53 2.47 -5.15 -4.03
C ARG A 53 1.91 -6.56 -4.09
N GLU A 54 1.39 -7.03 -2.96
CA GLU A 54 0.62 -8.26 -2.89
C GLU A 54 -0.59 -8.12 -3.80
N SER A 55 -0.56 -8.85 -4.92
CA SER A 55 -1.71 -8.94 -5.79
C SER A 55 -2.67 -9.97 -5.20
N ILE A 56 -3.91 -9.56 -4.98
CA ILE A 56 -5.01 -10.49 -4.76
C ILE A 56 -5.26 -11.15 -6.12
N SER A 57 -4.45 -12.14 -6.50
CA SER A 57 -4.70 -12.93 -7.70
C SER A 57 -6.11 -13.51 -7.59
N ALA A 58 -6.95 -13.23 -8.58
CA ALA A 58 -8.36 -13.55 -8.60
C ALA A 58 -8.66 -15.01 -8.24
N LYS A 59 -8.87 -15.28 -6.96
CA LYS A 59 -9.79 -16.34 -6.53
C LYS A 59 -11.18 -15.78 -6.82
N ASN A 60 -11.78 -16.22 -7.93
CA ASN A 60 -13.16 -15.98 -8.42
C ASN A 60 -13.28 -15.41 -9.86
N ARG A 61 -12.58 -15.97 -10.86
CA ARG A 61 -12.97 -15.81 -12.28
C ARG A 61 -13.20 -17.15 -13.01
N TRP A 62 -13.55 -18.20 -12.25
CA TRP A 62 -13.84 -19.56 -12.78
C TRP A 62 -15.05 -20.24 -12.10
N LEU A 63 -15.99 -19.49 -11.53
CA LEU A 63 -17.26 -20.03 -10.99
C LEU A 63 -18.50 -19.48 -11.71
N ALA A 64 -18.34 -19.01 -12.94
CA ALA A 64 -19.46 -18.78 -13.85
C ALA A 64 -19.28 -19.72 -15.05
N SER A 65 -19.46 -21.02 -14.80
CA SER A 65 -19.72 -22.04 -15.81
C SER A 65 -21.18 -22.47 -15.66
#